data_AF-A0A3S4J1B8-F1
#
_entry.id   AF-A0A3S4J1B8-F1
#
_cell.length_a   1.000
_cell.length_b   1.000
_cell.length_c   1.000
_cell.angle_alpha   90.00
_cell.angle_beta   90.00
_cell.angle_gamma   90.00
#
_symmetry.space_group_name_H-M   'P 1'
#
loop_
_entity.id
_entity.type
_entity.pdbx_description
1 polymer ?
#
loop_
_entity_poly.entity_id
_entity_poly.type
_entity_poly.pdbx_seq_one_letter_code
_entity_poly.pdbx_strand_id
1 'polypeptide(L)'
;MRTAIDQALSRLPQVEGTGGDVQPSSELVRVLNLCDKLAQKRGDNFISSELFVLAALESRGTLTDLLKSAGATTANITQAIEQMRGGESVNDQGAEDQRQALKKYTVDLTERAEQGKLDPVIGRDEEIRRTIQVLQRRTKTTSVNR
;
A
#
# COMPACT_ATOMS: atom_id res chain seq x y z
N MET A 1 14.14 -8.85 9.95
CA MET A 1 14.34 -7.92 8.81
C MET A 1 14.91 -6.58 9.24
N ARG A 2 14.23 -5.79 10.09
CA ARG A 2 14.72 -4.48 10.58
C ARG A 2 16.17 -4.52 11.09
N THR A 3 16.46 -5.43 12.01
CA THR A 3 17.82 -5.63 12.56
C THR A 3 18.87 -5.94 11.48
N ALA A 4 18.51 -6.68 10.43
CA ALA A 4 19.44 -7.03 9.37
C ALA A 4 19.73 -5.83 8.42
N ILE A 5 18.73 -4.96 8.21
CA ILE A 5 18.90 -3.69 7.51
C ILE A 5 19.79 -2.77 8.33
N ASP A 6 19.53 -2.62 9.62
CA ASP A 6 20.34 -1.79 10.52
C ASP A 6 21.81 -2.26 10.53
N GLN A 7 22.04 -3.57 10.55
CA GLN A 7 23.36 -4.17 10.43
C GLN A 7 24.01 -3.86 9.06
N ALA A 8 23.28 -3.99 7.96
CA ALA A 8 23.80 -3.67 6.64
C ALA A 8 24.18 -2.19 6.51
N LEU A 9 23.36 -1.28 7.07
CA LEU A 9 23.65 0.15 7.13
C LEU A 9 24.90 0.45 7.97
N SER A 10 25.05 -0.21 9.12
CA SER A 10 26.22 -0.02 10.00
C SER A 10 27.55 -0.45 9.35
N ARG A 11 27.49 -1.32 8.33
CA ARG A 11 28.67 -1.78 7.57
C ARG A 11 29.08 -0.81 6.48
N LEU A 12 28.24 0.16 6.13
CA LEU A 12 28.58 1.14 5.10
C LEU A 12 29.72 2.05 5.59
N PRO A 13 30.66 2.42 4.72
CA PRO A 13 31.70 3.38 5.07
C PRO A 13 31.08 4.69 5.56
N GLN A 14 31.52 5.16 6.72
CA GLN A 14 31.14 6.46 7.26
C GLN A 14 32.21 7.48 6.91
N VAL A 15 31.79 8.66 6.46
CA VAL A 15 32.68 9.78 6.15
C VAL A 15 32.39 10.89 7.14
N GLU A 16 33.40 11.28 7.92
CA GLU A 16 33.33 12.41 8.86
C GLU A 16 34.03 13.64 8.22
N GLY A 17 33.36 14.79 8.15
CA GLY A 17 33.91 16.02 7.54
C GLY A 17 32.84 17.03 7.10
N THR A 18 33.26 18.20 6.58
CA THR A 18 32.35 19.21 6.02
C THR A 18 31.59 18.65 4.82
N GLY A 19 30.27 18.56 4.98
CA GLY A 19 29.35 17.88 4.06
C GLY A 19 29.55 18.28 2.61
N GLY A 20 30.06 17.35 1.82
CA GLY A 20 29.88 17.35 0.38
C GLY A 20 28.40 17.15 0.05
N ASP A 21 28.02 17.54 -1.16
CA ASP A 21 26.65 17.38 -1.64
C ASP A 21 26.31 15.89 -1.73
N VAL A 22 25.23 15.45 -1.08
CA VAL A 22 24.83 14.04 -1.04
C VAL A 22 24.21 13.67 -2.38
N GLN A 23 24.97 12.95 -3.19
CA GLN A 23 24.51 12.50 -4.50
C GLN A 23 23.92 11.09 -4.43
N PRO A 24 22.83 10.82 -5.18
CA PRO A 24 22.28 9.48 -5.26
C PRO A 24 23.30 8.53 -5.90
N SER A 25 23.42 7.33 -5.35
CA SER A 25 24.27 6.29 -5.96
C SER A 25 23.70 5.85 -7.31
N SER A 26 24.55 5.32 -8.18
CA SER A 26 24.13 4.75 -9.46
C SER A 26 23.11 3.61 -9.29
N GLU A 27 23.19 2.88 -8.17
CA GLU A 27 22.22 1.86 -7.80
C GLU A 27 20.85 2.47 -7.46
N LEU A 28 20.82 3.53 -6.64
CA LEU A 28 19.57 4.22 -6.30
C LEU A 28 18.89 4.78 -7.55
N VAL A 29 19.65 5.43 -8.44
CA VAL A 29 19.13 5.95 -9.72
C VAL A 29 18.54 4.82 -10.57
N ARG A 30 19.19 3.64 -10.61
CA ARG A 30 18.66 2.48 -11.32
C ARG A 30 17.33 2.00 -10.75
N VAL A 31 17.20 1.94 -9.42
CA VAL A 31 15.96 1.53 -8.76
C VAL A 31 14.84 2.54 -9.06
N LEU A 32 15.11 3.84 -8.97
CA LEU A 32 14.12 4.89 -9.30
C LEU A 32 13.64 4.80 -10.76
N ASN A 33 14.55 4.56 -11.71
CA ASN A 33 14.18 4.35 -13.11
C ASN A 33 13.33 3.09 -13.30
N LEU A 34 13.53 2.07 -12.48
CA LEU A 34 12.73 0.84 -12.54
C LEU A 34 11.35 1.05 -11.91
N CYS A 35 11.24 1.85 -10.85
CA CYS A 35 9.96 2.30 -10.32
C CYS A 35 9.13 3.04 -11.38
N ASP A 36 9.74 3.96 -12.12
CA ASP A 36 9.06 4.71 -13.20
C ASP A 36 8.53 3.76 -14.28
N LYS A 37 9.34 2.80 -14.74
CA LYS A 37 8.90 1.77 -15.69
C LYS A 37 7.73 0.92 -15.15
N LEU A 38 7.78 0.55 -13.89
CA LEU A 38 6.71 -0.23 -13.25
C LEU A 38 5.41 0.59 -13.11
N ALA A 39 5.52 1.87 -12.78
CA ALA A 39 4.39 2.80 -12.73
C ALA A 39 3.73 2.93 -14.10
N GLN A 40 4.51 3.19 -15.15
CA GLN A 40 4.03 3.28 -16.53
C GLN A 40 3.34 1.99 -16.99
N LYS A 41 3.92 0.82 -16.67
CA LYS A 41 3.33 -0.49 -17.00
C LYS A 41 1.97 -0.71 -16.33
N ARG A 42 1.77 -0.10 -15.16
CA ARG A 42 0.52 -0.18 -14.38
C ARG A 42 -0.47 0.94 -14.72
N GLY A 43 -0.09 1.89 -15.59
CA GLY A 43 -0.90 3.06 -15.92
C GLY A 43 -1.01 4.06 -14.77
N ASP A 44 -0.03 4.08 -13.87
CA ASP A 44 0.04 5.07 -12.79
C ASP A 44 0.69 6.36 -13.32
N ASN A 45 0.11 7.52 -12.98
CA ASN A 45 0.72 8.82 -13.28
C ASN A 45 1.80 9.22 -12.26
N PHE A 46 1.82 8.59 -11.09
CA PHE A 46 2.77 8.87 -10.01
C PHE A 46 3.44 7.58 -9.52
N ILE A 47 4.71 7.70 -9.10
CA ILE A 47 5.44 6.59 -8.49
C ILE A 47 5.00 6.46 -7.03
N SER A 48 4.32 5.36 -6.72
CA SER A 48 3.94 5.04 -5.35
C SER A 48 5.05 4.29 -4.60
N SER A 49 5.07 4.45 -3.28
CA SER A 49 6.00 3.83 -2.33
C SER A 49 6.09 2.32 -2.49
N GLU A 50 4.99 1.64 -2.76
CA GLU A 50 4.98 0.18 -2.93
C GLU A 50 5.79 -0.32 -4.14
N LEU A 51 5.93 0.50 -5.19
CA LEU A 51 6.70 0.13 -6.37
C LEU A 51 8.19 0.12 -6.07
N PHE A 52 8.66 0.86 -5.07
CA PHE A 52 10.05 0.82 -4.65
C PHE A 52 10.44 -0.56 -4.13
N VAL A 53 9.56 -1.21 -3.35
CA VAL A 53 9.82 -2.56 -2.82
C VAL A 53 9.88 -3.58 -3.95
N LEU A 54 8.95 -3.48 -4.91
CA LEU A 54 8.95 -4.33 -6.10
C LEU A 54 10.21 -4.10 -6.95
N ALA A 55 10.60 -2.83 -7.13
CA ALA A 55 11.79 -2.47 -7.87
C ALA A 55 13.09 -2.93 -7.20
N ALA A 56 13.16 -2.85 -5.88
CA ALA A 56 14.29 -3.34 -5.09
C ALA A 56 14.47 -4.87 -5.20
N LEU A 57 13.37 -5.62 -5.39
CA LEU A 57 13.41 -7.06 -5.64
C LEU A 57 13.92 -7.42 -7.04
N GLU A 58 13.65 -6.58 -8.05
CA GLU A 58 14.16 -6.74 -9.41
C GLU A 58 15.60 -6.22 -9.57
N SER A 59 16.02 -5.32 -8.69
CA SER A 59 17.41 -4.87 -8.59
C SER A 59 18.33 -6.01 -8.13
N ARG A 60 19.63 -5.76 -8.19
CA ARG A 60 20.67 -6.63 -7.65
C ARG A 60 21.41 -5.86 -6.57
N GLY A 61 21.48 -6.40 -5.36
CA GLY A 61 22.21 -5.79 -4.25
C GLY A 61 21.84 -6.37 -2.90
N THR A 62 22.47 -5.85 -1.85
CA THR A 62 22.27 -6.29 -0.45
C THR A 62 20.81 -6.21 -0.02
N LEU A 63 20.09 -5.18 -0.46
CA LEU A 63 18.66 -5.02 -0.14
C LEU A 63 17.82 -6.15 -0.75
N THR A 64 18.11 -6.56 -1.98
CA THR A 64 17.44 -7.66 -2.66
C THR A 64 17.63 -8.98 -1.89
N ASP A 65 18.86 -9.25 -1.45
CA ASP A 65 19.19 -10.46 -0.70
C ASP A 65 18.50 -10.48 0.67
N LEU A 66 18.48 -9.33 1.36
CA LEU A 66 17.75 -9.17 2.62
C LEU A 66 16.25 -9.40 2.44
N LEU A 67 15.64 -8.83 1.40
CA LEU A 67 14.23 -9.02 1.08
C LEU A 67 13.91 -10.50 0.80
N LYS A 68 14.72 -11.17 -0.04
CA LYS A 68 14.56 -12.59 -0.35
C LYS A 68 14.75 -13.48 0.88
N SER A 69 15.73 -13.17 1.73
CA SER A 69 15.96 -13.89 3.00
C SER A 69 14.78 -13.77 3.97
N ALA A 70 14.00 -12.69 3.87
CA ALA A 70 12.78 -12.47 4.62
C ALA A 70 11.55 -13.14 3.97
N GLY A 71 11.73 -13.90 2.88
CA GLY A 71 10.64 -14.57 2.16
C GLY A 71 9.93 -13.70 1.12
N ALA A 72 10.44 -12.50 0.81
CA ALA A 72 9.85 -11.67 -0.24
C ALA A 72 10.17 -12.26 -1.63
N THR A 73 9.14 -12.40 -2.45
CA THR A 73 9.23 -12.86 -3.83
C THR A 73 8.48 -11.87 -4.73
N THR A 74 8.89 -11.76 -6.00
CA THR A 74 8.21 -10.86 -6.92
C THR A 74 6.70 -11.16 -7.01
N ALA A 75 6.32 -12.44 -6.95
CA ALA A 75 4.93 -12.87 -6.97
C ALA A 75 4.14 -12.42 -5.74
N ASN A 76 4.65 -12.69 -4.52
CA ASN A 76 3.90 -12.34 -3.30
C ASN A 76 3.79 -10.83 -3.09
N ILE A 77 4.83 -10.06 -3.45
CA ILE A 77 4.78 -8.59 -3.38
C ILE A 77 3.81 -8.05 -4.42
N THR A 78 3.82 -8.58 -5.65
CA THR A 78 2.85 -8.15 -6.69
C THR A 78 1.42 -8.39 -6.23
N GLN A 79 1.12 -9.57 -5.69
CA GLN A 79 -0.20 -9.89 -5.17
C GLN A 79 -0.60 -8.99 -3.99
N ALA A 80 0.31 -8.74 -3.06
CA ALA A 80 0.05 -7.84 -1.93
C ALA A 80 -0.24 -6.40 -2.40
N ILE A 81 0.47 -5.92 -3.42
CA ILE A 81 0.23 -4.61 -4.03
C ILE A 81 -1.14 -4.54 -4.68
N GLU A 82 -1.52 -5.58 -5.45
CA GLU A 82 -2.84 -5.64 -6.10
C GLU A 82 -3.97 -5.66 -5.07
N GLN A 83 -3.85 -6.44 -4.01
CA GLN A 83 -4.82 -6.47 -2.90
C GLN A 83 -4.92 -5.12 -2.20
N MET A 84 -3.79 -4.48 -1.91
CA MET A 84 -3.75 -3.17 -1.27
C MET A 84 -4.34 -2.06 -2.14
N ARG A 85 -4.18 -2.15 -3.47
CA ARG A 85 -4.71 -1.17 -4.43
C ARG A 85 -6.18 -1.43 -4.77
N GLY A 86 -6.68 -2.65 -4.63
CA GLY A 86 -8.06 -2.98 -5.00
C GLY A 86 -8.40 -2.70 -6.47
N GLY A 87 -7.39 -2.65 -7.36
CA GLY A 87 -7.54 -2.27 -8.76
C GLY A 87 -7.44 -0.77 -9.06
N GLU A 88 -7.19 0.09 -8.07
CA GLU A 88 -7.00 1.52 -8.27
C GLU A 88 -5.60 1.85 -8.80
N SER A 89 -5.55 2.81 -9.74
CA SER A 89 -4.31 3.41 -10.25
C SER A 89 -3.90 4.63 -9.42
N VAL A 90 -2.59 4.88 -9.33
CA VAL A 90 -2.03 5.99 -8.56
C VAL A 90 -1.94 7.23 -9.46
N ASN A 91 -3.06 7.94 -9.55
CA ASN A 91 -3.23 9.09 -10.45
C ASN A 91 -3.26 10.45 -9.76
N ASP A 92 -3.08 10.49 -8.45
CA ASP A 92 -2.98 11.70 -7.63
C ASP A 92 -1.83 11.54 -6.63
N GLN A 93 -1.17 12.65 -6.28
CA GLN A 93 -0.07 12.64 -5.31
C GLN A 93 -0.50 12.16 -3.91
N GLY A 94 -1.76 12.39 -3.54
CA GLY A 94 -2.34 11.97 -2.25
C GLY A 94 -3.03 10.62 -2.27
N ALA A 95 -2.94 9.83 -3.35
CA ALA A 95 -3.67 8.56 -3.47
C ALA A 95 -3.28 7.52 -2.41
N GLU A 96 -2.05 7.56 -1.89
CA GLU A 96 -1.63 6.71 -0.76
C GLU A 96 -2.28 7.15 0.55
N ASP A 97 -2.26 8.44 0.84
CA ASP A 97 -2.86 9.00 2.06
C ASP A 97 -4.37 8.81 2.08
N GLN A 98 -5.04 8.95 0.94
CA GLN A 98 -6.49 8.68 0.82
C GLN A 98 -6.82 7.20 1.06
N ARG A 99 -6.04 6.27 0.49
CA ARG A 99 -6.21 4.82 0.75
C ARG A 99 -6.03 4.50 2.24
N GLN A 100 -5.04 5.12 2.89
CA GLN A 100 -4.83 4.92 4.33
C GLN A 100 -5.83 5.68 5.21
N ALA A 101 -6.47 6.74 4.70
CA ALA A 101 -7.44 7.54 5.46
C ALA A 101 -8.65 6.72 5.92
N LEU A 102 -9.15 5.80 5.09
CA LEU A 102 -10.22 4.88 5.51
C LEU A 102 -9.78 4.05 6.72
N LYS A 103 -8.61 3.42 6.66
CA LYS A 103 -8.09 2.63 7.79
C LYS A 103 -7.80 3.48 9.04
N LYS A 104 -7.42 4.74 8.85
CA LYS A 104 -7.04 5.66 9.94
C LYS A 104 -8.23 6.34 10.61
N TYR A 105 -9.27 6.67 9.86
CA TYR A 105 -10.40 7.49 10.33
C TYR A 105 -11.75 6.78 10.29
N THR A 106 -11.82 5.57 9.73
CA THR A 106 -13.04 4.78 9.68
C THR A 106 -12.81 3.42 10.33
N VAL A 107 -13.91 2.74 10.66
CA VAL A 107 -13.90 1.37 11.19
C VAL A 107 -14.59 0.50 10.17
N ASP A 108 -13.90 -0.52 9.66
CA ASP A 108 -14.50 -1.51 8.76
C ASP A 108 -15.43 -2.42 9.57
N LEU A 109 -16.74 -2.20 9.43
CA LEU A 109 -17.76 -3.01 10.09
C LEU A 109 -17.97 -4.36 9.38
N THR A 110 -17.63 -4.47 8.10
CA THR A 110 -17.76 -5.72 7.33
C THR A 110 -16.73 -6.73 7.82
N GLU A 111 -15.47 -6.30 7.92
CA GLU A 111 -14.39 -7.13 8.45
C GLU A 111 -14.68 -7.57 9.89
N ARG A 112 -15.22 -6.67 10.72
CA ARG A 112 -15.63 -7.01 12.10
C ARG A 112 -16.78 -8.01 12.16
N ALA A 113 -17.71 -7.96 11.20
CA ALA A 113 -18.82 -8.90 11.12
C ALA A 113 -18.31 -10.30 10.75
N GLU A 114 -17.41 -10.38 9.75
CA GLU A 114 -16.78 -11.63 9.32
C GLU A 114 -15.97 -12.28 10.46
N GLN A 115 -15.29 -11.47 11.27
CA GLN A 115 -14.54 -11.93 12.43
C GLN A 115 -15.42 -12.28 13.65
N GLY A 116 -16.76 -12.15 13.54
CA GLY A 116 -17.69 -12.41 14.64
C GLY A 116 -17.58 -11.42 15.81
N LYS A 117 -16.97 -10.25 15.58
CA LYS A 117 -16.75 -9.19 16.58
C LYS A 117 -17.89 -8.16 16.65
N LEU A 118 -19.01 -8.46 15.97
CA LEU A 118 -20.25 -7.69 16.02
C LEU A 118 -21.33 -8.57 16.62
N ASP A 119 -22.03 -8.04 17.61
CA ASP A 119 -23.15 -8.73 18.24
C ASP A 119 -24.30 -8.89 17.22
N PRO A 120 -25.03 -10.01 17.25
CA PRO A 120 -26.17 -10.22 16.37
C PRO A 120 -27.26 -9.17 16.64
N VAL A 121 -27.75 -8.55 15.57
CA VAL A 121 -28.81 -7.55 15.67
C VAL A 121 -30.16 -8.25 15.76
N ILE A 122 -30.88 -8.09 16.87
CA ILE A 122 -32.18 -8.73 17.11
C ILE A 122 -33.31 -7.74 16.85
N GLY A 123 -34.32 -8.15 16.07
CA GLY A 123 -35.58 -7.42 15.91
C GLY A 123 -35.50 -6.16 15.03
N ARG A 124 -34.46 -6.02 14.19
CA ARG A 124 -34.29 -4.90 13.23
C ARG A 124 -34.32 -5.32 11.77
N ASP A 125 -34.97 -6.44 11.46
CA ASP A 125 -34.99 -7.03 10.12
C ASP A 125 -35.66 -6.11 9.08
N GLU A 126 -36.67 -5.34 9.49
CA GLU A 126 -37.37 -4.43 8.60
C GLU A 126 -36.50 -3.23 8.21
N GLU A 127 -35.81 -2.61 9.17
CA GLU A 127 -34.91 -1.48 8.95
C GLU A 127 -33.68 -1.88 8.13
N ILE A 128 -33.10 -3.06 8.41
CA ILE A 128 -31.99 -3.60 7.64
C ILE A 128 -32.43 -3.84 6.19
N ARG A 129 -33.59 -4.49 5.98
CA ARG A 129 -34.14 -4.75 4.64
C ARG A 129 -34.43 -3.45 3.89
N ARG A 130 -35.02 -2.46 4.56
CA ARG A 130 -35.31 -1.14 3.96
C ARG A 130 -34.04 -0.40 3.57
N THR A 131 -33.01 -0.44 4.42
CA THR A 131 -31.70 0.17 4.14
C THR A 131 -31.06 -0.47 2.90
N ILE A 132 -31.04 -1.80 2.81
CA ILE A 132 -30.52 -2.53 1.64
C ILE A 132 -31.29 -2.15 0.38
N GLN A 133 -32.63 -2.10 0.44
CA GLN A 133 -33.45 -1.70 -0.70
C GLN A 133 -33.18 -0.28 -1.18
N VAL A 134 -32.89 0.67 -0.27
CA VAL A 134 -32.52 2.04 -0.64
C VAL A 134 -31.15 2.08 -1.31
N LEU A 135 -30.17 1.33 -0.80
CA LEU A 135 -28.82 1.24 -1.38
C LEU A 135 -28.82 0.61 -2.78
N GLN A 136 -29.76 -0.30 -3.08
CA GLN A 136 -29.89 -0.94 -4.39
C GLN A 136 -30.56 -0.08 -5.47
N ARG A 137 -31.05 1.13 -5.15
CA ARG A 137 -31.71 2.01 -6.14
C ARG A 137 -30.69 2.63 -7.09
N ARG A 138 -31.02 2.72 -8.38
CA ARG A 138 -30.17 3.41 -9.40
C ARG A 138 -30.16 4.94 -9.26
N THR A 139 -31.02 5.52 -8.41
CA THR A 139 -31.10 6.96 -8.14
C THR A 139 -31.60 7.20 -6.70
N LYS A 140 -31.08 8.23 -6.00
CA LYS A 140 -31.29 8.52 -4.56
C LYS A 140 -30.84 7.42 -3.58
N THR A 141 -29.57 7.02 -3.66
CA THR A 141 -28.96 6.02 -2.76
C THR A 141 -28.58 6.55 -1.37
N THR A 142 -28.60 7.87 -1.16
CA THR A 142 -28.34 8.50 0.15
C THR A 142 -29.54 9.33 0.58
N SER A 143 -30.44 8.71 1.35
CA SER A 143 -31.58 9.40 1.96
C SER A 143 -31.45 9.29 3.47
N VAL A 144 -31.00 10.35 4.15
CA VAL A 144 -31.22 10.49 5.59
C VAL A 144 -32.56 11.18 5.76
N ASN A 145 -33.54 10.46 6.28
CA ASN A 145 -34.81 11.06 6.69
C ASN A 145 -34.53 11.78 8.03
N ARG A 146 -34.65 13.11 8.05
CA ARG A 146 -34.79 13.86 9.30
C ARG A 146 -36.19 13.66 9.85
#